data_AF-A0A1Y0H1B2-F1
#
_entry.id   AF-A0A1Y0H1B2-F1
#
_cell.length_a   1.000
_cell.length_b   1.000
_cell.length_c   1.000
_cell.angle_alpha   90.00
_cell.angle_beta   90.00
_cell.angle_gamma   90.00
#
_symmetry.space_group_name_H-M   'P 1'
#
loop_
_entity.id
_entity.type
_entity.pdbx_description
1 polymer ?
#
loop_
_entity_poly.entity_id
_entity_poly.type
_entity_poly.pdbx_seq_one_letter_code
_entity_poly.pdbx_strand_id
1 'polypeptide(L)'
;MRRGTLVLLAGVLAGSAHAILIDDFTSGFAGATTTTGAYYNTVSANSIGGHRFVNHIFNSNPLNRPIATDVNAAAPGNMFIEAGSGVNGQATLAWGGALTVPASGAGNVFANDFVGLSSVNFSNEAGLRVDYINNDQGSTGLFLQIFDNTLASSFSTLQNAAVGNGSIFFNFASLTGTANLANVRLIVLGTGLPNGNDITLTRVETEAIPEPATLAVLGLAAAAIARRKRK
;
A
#
# COMPACT_ATOMS: atom_id res chain seq x y z
N MET A 1 62.16 7.10 -10.67
CA MET A 1 61.05 6.36 -10.03
C MET A 1 59.80 7.24 -10.02
N ARG A 2 58.88 7.05 -10.97
CA ARG A 2 57.62 7.81 -11.02
C ARG A 2 56.53 6.99 -10.32
N ARG A 3 56.05 7.47 -9.18
CA ARG A 3 54.88 6.94 -8.48
C ARG A 3 53.65 7.46 -9.21
N GLY A 4 53.04 6.60 -10.04
CA GLY A 4 51.75 6.89 -10.65
C GLY A 4 50.64 6.69 -9.62
N THR A 5 50.04 7.78 -9.15
CA THR A 5 48.82 7.74 -8.34
C THR A 5 47.66 7.39 -9.26
N LEU A 6 47.20 6.13 -9.20
CA LEU A 6 45.98 5.70 -9.89
C LEU A 6 44.78 6.18 -9.07
N VAL A 7 44.19 7.31 -9.46
CA VAL A 7 42.90 7.77 -8.90
C VAL A 7 41.80 6.99 -9.64
N LEU A 8 41.21 6.00 -8.97
CA LEU A 8 40.05 5.28 -9.48
C LEU A 8 38.81 6.15 -9.24
N LEU A 9 38.44 6.96 -10.22
CA LEU A 9 37.21 7.74 -10.21
C LEU A 9 36.04 6.80 -10.58
N ALA A 10 35.50 6.07 -9.61
CA ALA A 10 34.27 5.30 -9.77
C ALA A 10 33.06 6.22 -9.52
N GLY A 11 32.75 7.08 -10.50
CA GLY A 11 31.49 7.79 -10.56
C GLY A 11 30.41 6.85 -11.09
N VAL A 12 29.87 5.98 -10.23
CA VAL A 12 28.64 5.23 -10.54
C VAL A 12 27.49 6.12 -10.09
N LEU A 13 26.80 6.74 -11.04
CA LEU A 13 25.45 7.27 -10.83
C LEU A 13 24.54 6.06 -10.61
N ALA A 14 24.55 5.50 -9.40
CA ALA A 14 23.55 4.53 -8.98
C ALA A 14 22.25 5.31 -8.78
N GLY A 15 21.27 5.10 -9.67
CA GLY A 15 19.90 5.45 -9.37
C GLY A 15 19.49 4.58 -8.19
N SER A 16 19.32 5.17 -7.01
CA SER A 16 18.83 4.42 -5.87
C SER A 16 17.34 4.20 -6.05
N ALA A 17 16.94 2.97 -6.42
CA ALA A 17 15.57 2.54 -6.27
C ALA A 17 15.24 2.61 -4.77
N HIS A 18 14.37 3.54 -4.41
CA HIS A 18 13.92 3.78 -3.04
C HIS A 18 12.46 3.36 -2.93
N ALA A 19 12.14 2.63 -1.87
CA ALA A 19 10.76 2.33 -1.50
C ALA A 19 9.91 3.61 -1.52
N ILE A 20 8.76 3.54 -2.16
CA ILE A 20 7.79 4.63 -2.22
C ILE A 20 6.81 4.42 -1.08
N LEU A 21 6.78 5.37 -0.14
CA LEU A 21 5.77 5.40 0.91
C LEU A 21 4.41 5.75 0.30
N ILE A 22 3.44 4.84 0.45
CA ILE A 22 2.05 5.07 0.04
C ILE A 22 1.31 5.77 1.17
N ASP A 23 1.42 5.24 2.38
CA ASP A 23 0.79 5.79 3.58
C ASP A 23 1.47 5.25 4.85
N ASP A 24 1.68 6.12 5.84
CA ASP A 24 2.10 5.74 7.19
C ASP A 24 1.04 6.08 8.25
N PHE A 25 -0.14 6.54 7.83
CA PHE A 25 -1.27 6.90 8.68
C PHE A 25 -0.93 7.94 9.75
N THR A 26 0.11 8.75 9.54
CA THR A 26 0.49 9.82 10.48
C THR A 26 -0.37 11.08 10.35
N SER A 27 -1.19 11.15 9.31
CA SER A 27 -2.03 12.31 8.97
C SER A 27 -3.31 11.90 8.25
N GLY A 28 -4.22 12.88 8.13
CA GLY A 28 -5.54 12.70 7.52
C GLY A 28 -6.44 11.81 8.37
N PHE A 29 -7.00 12.38 9.44
CA PHE A 29 -7.94 11.68 10.32
C PHE A 29 -9.16 11.20 9.53
N ALA A 30 -9.34 9.89 9.45
CA ALA A 30 -10.41 9.25 8.71
C ALA A 30 -11.15 8.27 9.61
N GLY A 31 -12.05 8.80 10.44
CA GLY A 31 -12.98 8.02 11.24
C GLY A 31 -14.28 7.76 10.48
N ALA A 32 -14.71 6.51 10.38
CA ALA A 32 -16.00 6.12 9.84
C ALA A 32 -16.56 4.90 10.56
N THR A 33 -17.84 4.95 10.91
CA THR A 33 -18.57 3.82 11.47
C THR A 33 -19.89 3.69 10.76
N THR A 34 -20.12 2.56 10.09
CA THR A 34 -21.35 2.32 9.33
C THR A 34 -21.92 0.96 9.65
N THR A 35 -23.25 0.83 9.60
CA THR A 35 -23.94 -0.43 9.90
C THR A 35 -24.68 -1.02 8.70
N THR A 36 -24.96 -0.22 7.67
CA THR A 36 -25.70 -0.66 6.47
C THR A 36 -25.25 0.11 5.23
N GLY A 37 -25.45 -0.49 4.06
CA GLY A 37 -25.20 0.17 2.77
C GLY A 37 -23.72 0.38 2.46
N ALA A 38 -23.45 0.92 1.27
CA ALA A 38 -22.10 1.37 0.93
C ALA A 38 -21.88 2.76 1.53
N TYR A 39 -20.73 2.94 2.16
CA TYR A 39 -20.29 4.23 2.70
C TYR A 39 -18.91 4.53 2.19
N TYR A 40 -18.65 5.79 1.86
CA TYR A 40 -17.29 6.24 1.64
C TYR A 40 -16.98 7.54 2.36
N ASN A 41 -15.69 7.75 2.62
CA ASN A 41 -15.15 9.01 3.09
C ASN A 41 -13.87 9.36 2.30
N THR A 42 -13.63 10.65 2.13
CA THR A 42 -12.39 11.17 1.53
C THR A 42 -11.73 12.12 2.52
N VAL A 43 -10.45 11.91 2.76
CA VAL A 43 -9.67 12.75 3.68
C VAL A 43 -8.35 13.11 3.03
N SER A 44 -7.97 14.38 3.12
CA SER A 44 -6.62 14.80 2.75
C SER A 44 -5.60 14.25 3.76
N ALA A 45 -4.59 13.56 3.27
CA ALA A 45 -3.56 12.90 4.06
C ALA A 45 -2.19 13.08 3.41
N ASN A 46 -1.11 12.94 4.16
CA ASN A 46 0.26 12.80 3.64
C ASN A 46 0.47 11.39 3.08
N SER A 47 -0.42 10.98 2.19
CA SER A 47 -0.34 9.74 1.43
C SER A 47 0.02 10.04 -0.02
N ILE A 48 0.33 9.01 -0.79
CA ILE A 48 0.46 9.16 -2.24
C ILE A 48 -0.85 9.74 -2.82
N GLY A 49 -0.74 10.77 -3.67
CA GLY A 49 -1.90 11.51 -4.18
C GLY A 49 -2.54 12.52 -3.24
N GLY A 50 -2.09 12.58 -1.99
CA GLY A 50 -2.56 13.54 -0.99
C GLY A 50 -3.94 13.23 -0.41
N HIS A 51 -4.58 12.13 -0.81
CA HIS A 51 -5.93 11.76 -0.39
C HIS A 51 -6.01 10.27 -0.06
N ARG A 52 -6.67 9.98 1.06
CA ARG A 52 -7.09 8.63 1.45
C ARG A 52 -8.59 8.52 1.33
N PHE A 53 -9.01 7.40 0.77
CA PHE A 53 -10.40 7.05 0.58
C PHE A 53 -10.70 5.81 1.38
N VAL A 54 -11.83 5.82 2.07
CA VAL A 54 -12.31 4.69 2.85
C VAL A 54 -13.66 4.28 2.30
N ASN A 55 -13.92 2.99 2.15
CA ASN A 55 -15.23 2.47 1.77
C ASN A 55 -15.60 1.21 2.57
N HIS A 56 -16.86 1.07 2.98
CA HIS A 56 -17.39 -0.11 3.65
C HIS A 56 -18.45 -0.79 2.78
N ILE A 57 -18.34 -2.10 2.61
CA ILE A 57 -19.32 -2.92 1.89
C ILE A 57 -19.76 -4.06 2.80
N PHE A 58 -21.06 -4.32 2.85
CA PHE A 58 -21.65 -5.41 3.62
C PHE A 58 -22.16 -6.49 2.67
N ASN A 59 -21.64 -7.71 2.82
CA ASN A 59 -22.16 -8.90 2.15
C ASN A 59 -23.32 -9.51 2.96
N SER A 60 -23.19 -9.52 4.29
CA SER A 60 -24.23 -9.94 5.23
C SER A 60 -24.03 -9.24 6.58
N ASN A 61 -25.12 -8.73 7.16
CA ASN A 61 -25.11 -8.08 8.47
C ASN A 61 -26.46 -8.21 9.19
N PRO A 62 -26.87 -9.43 9.58
CA PRO A 62 -28.19 -9.69 10.13
C PRO A 62 -28.44 -9.00 11.49
N LEU A 63 -27.36 -8.65 12.19
CA LEU A 63 -27.41 -8.03 13.52
C LEU A 63 -27.18 -6.52 13.50
N ASN A 64 -27.11 -5.90 12.31
CA ASN A 64 -26.88 -4.47 12.11
C ASN A 64 -25.66 -3.94 12.89
N ARG A 65 -24.57 -4.73 12.90
CA ARG A 65 -23.32 -4.42 13.60
C ARG A 65 -22.40 -3.57 12.71
N PRO A 66 -21.55 -2.71 13.29
CA PRO A 66 -20.76 -1.80 12.48
C PRO A 66 -19.56 -2.46 11.82
N ILE A 67 -19.12 -1.88 10.70
CA ILE A 67 -17.70 -1.83 10.31
C ILE A 67 -17.21 -0.44 10.71
N ALA A 68 -16.09 -0.40 11.41
CA ALA A 68 -15.42 0.81 11.82
C ALA A 68 -14.04 0.89 11.19
N THR A 69 -13.68 2.09 10.79
CA THR A 69 -12.35 2.45 10.35
C THR A 69 -11.93 3.74 11.03
N ASP A 70 -10.68 3.80 11.50
CA ASP A 70 -10.18 5.00 12.17
C ASP A 70 -8.69 5.18 11.98
N VAL A 71 -8.27 6.42 11.74
CA VAL A 71 -6.87 6.85 11.89
C VAL A 71 -6.84 7.81 13.05
N ASN A 72 -6.56 7.31 14.25
CA ASN A 72 -6.74 8.05 15.49
C ASN A 72 -5.83 9.30 15.54
N ALA A 73 -6.43 10.49 15.67
CA ALA A 73 -5.69 11.76 15.75
C ALA A 73 -4.82 11.88 17.02
N ALA A 74 -5.16 11.17 18.09
CA ALA A 74 -4.40 11.16 19.35
C ALA A 74 -3.25 10.14 19.35
N ALA A 75 -3.27 9.17 18.44
CA ALA A 75 -2.22 8.16 18.27
C ALA A 75 -1.98 7.89 16.77
N PRO A 76 -1.44 8.89 16.04
CA PRO A 76 -1.20 8.78 14.60
C PRO A 76 -0.19 7.65 14.30
N GLY A 77 -0.26 7.09 13.10
CA GLY A 77 0.59 5.99 12.66
C GLY A 77 -0.13 4.65 12.50
N ASN A 78 -1.43 4.59 12.81
CA ASN A 78 -2.24 3.39 12.74
C ASN A 78 -3.58 3.67 12.05
N MET A 79 -3.99 2.72 11.21
CA MET A 79 -5.32 2.63 10.63
C MET A 79 -6.02 1.40 11.20
N PHE A 80 -6.98 1.62 12.07
CA PHE A 80 -7.82 0.58 12.67
C PHE A 80 -8.92 0.20 11.68
N ILE A 81 -9.14 -1.09 11.52
CA ILE A 81 -10.23 -1.66 10.74
C ILE A 81 -10.87 -2.74 11.60
N GLU A 82 -12.13 -2.54 11.96
CA GLU A 82 -12.83 -3.40 12.90
C GLU A 82 -14.22 -3.75 12.36
N ALA A 83 -14.67 -4.97 12.63
CA ALA A 83 -16.00 -5.41 12.29
C ALA A 83 -16.66 -6.08 13.48
N GLY A 84 -17.92 -5.72 13.75
CA GLY A 84 -18.68 -6.40 14.78
C GLY A 84 -18.91 -7.88 14.42
N SER A 85 -18.98 -8.73 15.46
CA SER A 85 -19.30 -10.16 15.28
C SER A 85 -20.58 -10.36 14.47
N GLY A 86 -20.57 -11.34 13.56
CA GLY A 86 -21.67 -11.63 12.63
C GLY A 86 -21.70 -10.76 11.37
N VAL A 87 -20.80 -9.78 11.24
CA VAL A 87 -20.62 -9.02 9.98
C VAL A 87 -19.77 -9.85 9.02
N ASN A 88 -20.26 -10.03 7.81
CA ASN A 88 -19.45 -10.40 6.66
C ASN A 88 -19.41 -9.21 5.72
N GLY A 89 -18.24 -8.58 5.59
CA GLY A 89 -18.09 -7.39 4.77
C GLY A 89 -16.65 -7.16 4.34
N GLN A 90 -16.43 -5.95 3.85
CA GLN A 90 -15.14 -5.49 3.38
C GLN A 90 -14.96 -4.02 3.77
N ALA A 91 -13.78 -3.70 4.29
CA ALA A 91 -13.29 -2.33 4.34
C ALA A 91 -12.29 -2.14 3.20
N THR A 92 -12.37 -1.01 2.51
CA THR A 92 -11.48 -0.67 1.39
C THR A 92 -10.78 0.63 1.70
N LEU A 93 -9.47 0.65 1.54
CA LEU A 93 -8.67 1.84 1.47
C LEU A 93 -8.29 2.09 0.03
N ALA A 94 -8.32 3.33 -0.41
CA ALA A 94 -7.75 3.69 -1.69
C ALA A 94 -6.93 4.98 -1.60
N TRP A 95 -5.96 5.10 -2.50
CA TRP A 95 -5.07 6.25 -2.62
C TRP A 95 -5.05 6.71 -4.07
N GLY A 96 -5.40 7.96 -4.28
CA GLY A 96 -5.56 8.59 -5.57
C GLY A 96 -5.45 10.11 -5.43
N GLY A 97 -5.57 10.82 -6.55
CA GLY A 97 -5.75 12.27 -6.50
C GLY A 97 -7.14 12.64 -5.95
N ALA A 98 -7.42 13.95 -5.89
CA ALA A 98 -8.73 14.46 -5.49
C ALA A 98 -9.85 13.90 -6.37
N LEU A 99 -11.09 13.88 -5.85
CA LEU A 99 -12.26 13.50 -6.65
C LEU A 99 -12.65 14.64 -7.60
N THR A 100 -13.06 14.26 -8.81
CA THR A 100 -13.55 15.16 -9.86
C THR A 100 -15.04 15.49 -9.70
N VAL A 101 -15.76 14.75 -8.86
CA VAL A 101 -17.18 14.93 -8.55
C VAL A 101 -17.34 14.96 -7.04
N PRO A 102 -18.18 15.84 -6.45
CA PRO A 102 -18.43 15.83 -5.02
C PRO A 102 -18.95 14.46 -4.59
N ALA A 103 -18.25 13.87 -3.65
CA ALA A 103 -18.58 12.61 -3.03
C ALA A 103 -19.78 12.85 -2.09
N SER A 104 -21.00 12.89 -2.63
CA SER A 104 -22.23 12.95 -1.83
C SER A 104 -22.35 11.65 -1.05
N GLY A 105 -21.96 11.62 0.24
CA GLY A 105 -21.71 10.48 1.15
C GLY A 105 -22.74 9.33 1.25
N ALA A 106 -23.28 8.87 0.14
CA ALA A 106 -24.15 7.74 -0.11
C ALA A 106 -23.92 7.32 -1.59
N GLY A 107 -23.20 6.23 -1.81
CA GLY A 107 -22.94 5.72 -3.17
C GLY A 107 -21.65 4.93 -3.29
N ASN A 108 -21.31 4.47 -4.49
CA ASN A 108 -20.01 3.89 -4.81
C ASN A 108 -19.16 4.94 -5.53
N VAL A 109 -17.87 5.00 -5.23
CA VAL A 109 -16.88 5.79 -5.99
C VAL A 109 -16.18 4.86 -6.97
N PHE A 110 -16.05 5.26 -8.22
CA PHE A 110 -15.41 4.50 -9.28
C PHE A 110 -14.04 5.07 -9.66
N ALA A 111 -13.17 4.26 -10.26
CA ALA A 111 -11.81 4.68 -10.59
C ALA A 111 -11.74 5.91 -11.54
N ASN A 112 -12.76 6.12 -12.37
CA ASN A 112 -12.87 7.29 -13.25
C ASN A 112 -13.17 8.59 -12.50
N ASP A 113 -13.67 8.53 -11.26
CA ASP A 113 -14.03 9.70 -10.47
C ASP A 113 -12.79 10.39 -9.88
N PHE A 114 -11.65 9.70 -9.83
CA PHE A 114 -10.39 10.22 -9.30
C PHE A 114 -9.62 11.03 -10.34
N VAL A 115 -9.03 12.15 -9.91
CA VAL A 115 -7.88 12.74 -10.61
C VAL A 115 -6.73 11.74 -10.51
N GLY A 116 -6.07 11.46 -11.63
CA GLY A 116 -4.95 10.52 -11.67
C GLY A 116 -3.75 10.98 -10.84
N LEU A 117 -2.98 10.02 -10.32
CA LEU A 117 -1.70 10.26 -9.66
C LEU A 117 -0.64 10.64 -10.69
N SER A 118 -0.69 11.88 -11.19
CA SER A 118 0.33 12.39 -12.11
C SER A 118 1.70 12.32 -11.42
N SER A 119 2.59 11.47 -11.94
CA SER A 119 3.97 11.19 -11.47
C SER A 119 4.21 9.94 -10.61
N VAL A 120 3.24 9.04 -10.44
CA VAL A 120 3.49 7.77 -9.74
C VAL A 120 3.86 6.66 -10.72
N ASN A 121 5.08 6.14 -10.56
CA ASN A 121 5.65 5.08 -11.37
C ASN A 121 6.19 3.97 -10.47
N PHE A 122 5.61 2.78 -10.60
CA PHE A 122 6.00 1.56 -9.89
C PHE A 122 6.72 0.54 -10.77
N SER A 123 7.15 0.91 -11.98
CA SER A 123 7.82 -0.01 -12.90
C SER A 123 9.15 -0.57 -12.37
N ASN A 124 9.77 0.10 -11.39
CA ASN A 124 11.02 -0.35 -10.76
C ASN A 124 10.80 -0.99 -9.37
N GLU A 125 9.55 -1.15 -8.97
CA GLU A 125 9.17 -1.70 -7.67
C GLU A 125 8.79 -3.18 -7.82
N ALA A 126 9.17 -4.00 -6.83
CA ALA A 126 8.90 -5.43 -6.81
C ALA A 126 7.44 -5.72 -6.44
N GLY A 127 6.85 -4.84 -5.63
CA GLY A 127 5.54 -5.05 -5.07
C GLY A 127 5.19 -4.00 -4.03
N LEU A 128 4.05 -4.22 -3.39
CA LEU A 128 3.53 -3.39 -2.31
C LEU A 128 3.48 -4.22 -1.02
N ARG A 129 4.07 -3.68 0.04
CA ARG A 129 4.08 -4.23 1.38
C ARG A 129 3.06 -3.49 2.25
N VAL A 130 2.29 -4.26 2.99
CA VAL A 130 1.36 -3.78 4.02
C VAL A 130 1.80 -4.35 5.36
N ASP A 131 2.21 -3.49 6.27
CA ASP A 131 2.50 -3.86 7.65
C ASP A 131 1.25 -3.73 8.51
N TYR A 132 1.06 -4.69 9.41
CA TYR A 132 -0.09 -4.73 10.29
C TYR A 132 0.27 -5.23 11.70
N ILE A 133 -0.57 -4.86 12.65
CA ILE A 133 -0.55 -5.32 14.04
C ILE A 133 -1.96 -5.71 14.48
N ASN A 134 -2.04 -6.48 15.56
CA ASN A 134 -3.29 -6.82 16.24
C ASN A 134 -4.35 -7.46 15.32
N ASN A 135 -3.95 -8.23 14.30
CA ASN A 135 -4.90 -9.02 13.54
C ASN A 135 -5.44 -10.14 14.44
N ASP A 136 -6.74 -10.14 14.71
CA ASP A 136 -7.35 -11.06 15.67
C ASP A 136 -7.68 -12.43 15.08
N GLN A 137 -7.80 -12.53 13.75
CA GLN A 137 -8.25 -13.71 13.05
C GLN A 137 -7.43 -14.03 11.80
N GLY A 138 -7.12 -15.32 11.59
CA GLY A 138 -6.41 -15.80 10.41
C GLY A 138 -7.25 -15.82 9.12
N SER A 139 -8.53 -15.44 9.20
CA SER A 139 -9.47 -15.32 8.09
C SER A 139 -9.51 -13.90 7.50
N THR A 140 -8.81 -12.92 8.10
CA THR A 140 -8.73 -11.56 7.58
C THR A 140 -7.98 -11.56 6.26
N GLY A 141 -8.70 -11.40 5.16
CA GLY A 141 -8.14 -11.44 3.81
C GLY A 141 -7.80 -10.05 3.29
N LEU A 142 -6.62 -9.85 2.74
CA LEU A 142 -6.23 -8.60 2.09
C LEU A 142 -6.01 -8.84 0.59
N PHE A 143 -6.38 -7.86 -0.23
CA PHE A 143 -6.10 -7.88 -1.65
C PHE A 143 -5.79 -6.48 -2.18
N LEU A 144 -4.99 -6.45 -3.23
CA LEU A 144 -4.57 -5.23 -3.90
C LEU A 144 -5.23 -5.13 -5.27
N GLN A 145 -5.66 -3.93 -5.64
CA GLN A 145 -6.05 -3.58 -6.99
C GLN A 145 -5.39 -2.24 -7.37
N ILE A 146 -4.89 -2.15 -8.59
CA ILE A 146 -4.26 -0.95 -9.14
C ILE A 146 -4.97 -0.61 -10.44
N PHE A 147 -5.29 0.67 -10.63
CA PHE A 147 -5.76 1.22 -11.90
C PHE A 147 -4.69 2.14 -12.47
N ASP A 148 -4.49 2.07 -13.78
CA ASP A 148 -3.67 3.05 -14.50
C ASP A 148 -4.52 4.25 -14.99
N ASN A 149 -3.87 5.25 -15.56
CA ASN A 149 -4.55 6.44 -16.08
C ASN A 149 -5.46 6.19 -17.29
N THR A 150 -5.37 5.03 -17.93
CA THR A 150 -6.29 4.56 -18.97
C THR A 150 -7.46 3.73 -18.41
N LEU A 151 -7.52 3.56 -17.08
CA LEU A 151 -8.48 2.75 -16.33
C LEU A 151 -8.33 1.24 -16.54
N ALA A 152 -7.21 0.77 -17.12
CA ALA A 152 -6.88 -0.63 -17.08
C ALA A 152 -6.55 -1.02 -15.63
N SER A 153 -6.99 -2.21 -15.22
CA SER A 153 -6.86 -2.68 -13.84
C SER A 153 -6.01 -3.93 -13.74
N SER A 154 -5.25 -4.04 -12.66
CA SER A 154 -4.57 -5.27 -12.23
C SER A 154 -4.92 -5.56 -10.77
N PHE A 155 -5.12 -6.82 -10.42
CA PHE A 155 -5.53 -7.25 -9.09
C PHE A 155 -4.70 -8.43 -8.59
N SER A 156 -4.50 -8.51 -7.28
CA SER A 156 -3.86 -9.64 -6.63
C SER A 156 -4.87 -10.74 -6.34
N THR A 157 -4.36 -11.94 -6.05
CA THR A 157 -5.14 -12.91 -5.27
C THR A 157 -5.32 -12.41 -3.83
N LEU A 158 -6.33 -12.92 -3.15
CA LEU A 158 -6.55 -12.67 -1.73
C LEU A 158 -5.48 -13.39 -0.90
N GLN A 159 -4.87 -12.67 0.04
CA GLN A 159 -3.88 -13.17 0.98
C GLN A 159 -4.41 -13.02 2.40
N ASN A 160 -4.42 -14.10 3.18
CA ASN A 160 -4.87 -14.03 4.58
C ASN A 160 -3.73 -13.55 5.48
N ALA A 161 -4.00 -12.56 6.31
CA ALA A 161 -3.10 -12.13 7.37
C ALA A 161 -3.02 -13.22 8.46
N ALA A 162 -1.80 -13.50 8.93
CA ALA A 162 -1.62 -14.32 10.12
C ALA A 162 -2.13 -13.58 11.36
N VAL A 163 -2.62 -14.32 12.36
CA VAL A 163 -3.02 -13.75 13.66
C VAL A 163 -1.83 -13.08 14.33
N GLY A 164 -2.05 -11.91 14.93
CA GLY A 164 -1.04 -11.09 15.58
C GLY A 164 -0.48 -10.00 14.66
N ASN A 165 0.84 -9.89 14.61
CA ASN A 165 1.55 -8.84 13.87
C ASN A 165 2.28 -9.45 12.68
N GLY A 166 2.42 -8.69 11.59
CA GLY A 166 3.15 -9.16 10.42
C GLY A 166 3.11 -8.20 9.25
N SER A 167 3.39 -8.76 8.08
CA SER A 167 3.40 -8.04 6.82
C SER A 167 2.82 -8.91 5.72
N ILE A 168 2.07 -8.31 4.80
CA ILE A 168 1.66 -8.92 3.54
C ILE A 168 2.42 -8.25 2.41
N PHE A 169 2.93 -9.05 1.47
CA PHE A 169 3.61 -8.56 0.28
C PHE A 169 2.86 -8.97 -0.98
N PHE A 170 2.43 -7.97 -1.75
CA PHE A 170 1.79 -8.11 -3.05
C PHE A 170 2.82 -7.92 -4.15
N ASN A 171 3.32 -9.02 -4.71
CA ASN A 171 4.27 -8.98 -5.82
C ASN A 171 3.58 -8.46 -7.10
N PHE A 172 4.09 -7.37 -7.66
CA PHE A 172 3.53 -6.76 -8.87
C PHE A 172 3.58 -7.68 -10.09
N ALA A 173 4.59 -8.55 -10.18
CA ALA A 173 4.67 -9.55 -11.24
C ALA A 173 3.61 -10.66 -11.13
N SER A 174 2.94 -10.78 -9.98
CA SER A 174 1.89 -11.78 -9.73
C SER A 174 0.47 -11.23 -9.94
N LEU A 175 0.33 -9.92 -10.21
CA LEU A 175 -0.97 -9.32 -10.44
C LEU A 175 -1.56 -9.83 -11.75
N THR A 176 -2.86 -10.12 -11.72
CA THR A 176 -3.63 -10.46 -12.92
C THR A 176 -4.27 -9.20 -13.47
N GLY A 177 -4.09 -8.92 -14.77
CA GLY A 177 -4.67 -7.75 -15.43
C GLY A 177 -3.68 -7.05 -16.36
N THR A 178 -3.98 -5.81 -16.72
CA THR A 178 -3.25 -5.06 -17.75
C THR A 178 -2.91 -3.61 -17.35
N ALA A 179 -3.05 -3.25 -16.07
CA ALA A 179 -2.69 -1.91 -15.61
C ALA A 179 -1.20 -1.62 -15.85
N ASN A 180 -0.93 -0.47 -16.46
CA ASN A 180 0.42 0.04 -16.64
C ASN A 180 0.95 0.66 -15.33
N LEU A 181 1.87 -0.04 -14.67
CA LEU A 181 2.51 0.42 -13.43
C LEU A 181 3.38 1.68 -13.59
N ALA A 182 3.72 2.09 -14.82
CA ALA A 182 4.43 3.34 -15.06
C ALA A 182 3.54 4.59 -14.92
N ASN A 183 2.22 4.40 -14.88
CA ASN A 183 1.25 5.48 -14.98
C ASN A 183 0.01 5.23 -14.11
N VAL A 184 0.25 5.05 -12.81
CA VAL A 184 -0.78 4.68 -11.85
C VAL A 184 -1.76 5.84 -11.63
N ARG A 185 -3.05 5.50 -11.51
CA ARG A 185 -4.15 6.42 -11.20
C ARG A 185 -4.67 6.26 -9.79
N LEU A 186 -4.86 5.01 -9.37
CA LEU A 186 -5.51 4.65 -8.12
C LEU A 186 -4.92 3.35 -7.61
N ILE A 187 -4.64 3.31 -6.31
CA ILE A 187 -4.24 2.11 -5.58
C ILE A 187 -5.36 1.79 -4.62
N VAL A 188 -5.80 0.54 -4.58
CA VAL A 188 -6.91 0.07 -3.75
C VAL A 188 -6.46 -1.13 -2.94
N LEU A 189 -6.53 -1.03 -1.63
CA LEU A 189 -6.33 -2.14 -0.69
C LEU A 189 -7.69 -2.53 -0.10
N GLY A 190 -8.17 -3.71 -0.43
CA GLY A 190 -9.35 -4.30 0.17
C GLY A 190 -9.00 -5.21 1.33
N THR A 191 -9.75 -5.12 2.42
CA THR A 191 -9.68 -5.98 3.59
C THR A 191 -11.04 -6.67 3.76
N GLY A 192 -11.08 -7.98 3.53
CA GLY A 192 -12.22 -8.84 3.83
C GLY A 192 -12.30 -9.13 5.33
N LEU A 193 -13.49 -8.94 5.90
CA LEU A 193 -13.78 -9.06 7.32
C LEU A 193 -14.86 -10.14 7.53
N PRO A 194 -14.54 -11.43 7.34
CA PRO A 194 -15.51 -12.51 7.49
C PRO A 194 -15.77 -12.86 8.97
N ASN A 195 -16.92 -12.41 9.47
CA ASN A 195 -17.43 -12.70 10.82
C ASN A 195 -16.72 -11.94 11.95
N GLY A 196 -16.62 -10.62 11.79
CA GLY A 196 -16.18 -9.70 12.86
C GLY A 196 -14.69 -9.75 13.14
N ASN A 197 -13.89 -9.51 12.11
CA ASN A 197 -12.44 -9.44 12.17
C ASN A 197 -11.98 -8.02 12.48
N ASP A 198 -10.86 -7.93 13.20
CA ASP A 198 -10.19 -6.69 13.53
C ASP A 198 -8.71 -6.76 13.09
N ILE A 199 -8.24 -5.70 12.44
CA ILE A 199 -6.84 -5.56 12.01
C ILE A 199 -6.43 -4.10 12.05
N THR A 200 -5.19 -3.83 12.46
CA THR A 200 -4.61 -2.49 12.43
C THR A 200 -3.50 -2.44 11.39
N LEU A 201 -3.62 -1.58 10.38
CA LEU A 201 -2.56 -1.33 9.40
C LEU A 201 -1.65 -0.22 9.93
N THR A 202 -0.35 -0.36 9.78
CA THR A 202 0.63 0.60 10.31
C THR A 202 1.42 1.29 9.21
N ARG A 203 1.58 0.62 8.05
CA ARG A 203 2.36 1.15 6.95
C ARG A 203 2.01 0.49 5.64
N VAL A 204 1.98 1.27 4.57
CA VAL A 204 1.84 0.81 3.19
C VAL A 204 2.95 1.44 2.37
N GLU A 205 3.82 0.62 1.79
CA GLU A 205 4.95 1.10 0.98
C GLU A 205 5.27 0.11 -0.14
N THR A 206 5.96 0.57 -1.18
CA THR A 206 6.52 -0.34 -2.18
C THR A 206 7.86 -0.91 -1.71
N GLU A 207 8.23 -2.08 -2.24
CA GLU A 207 9.57 -2.61 -2.07
C GLU A 207 10.35 -2.43 -3.37
N ALA A 208 11.47 -1.72 -3.31
CA ALA A 208 12.32 -1.46 -4.46
C ALA A 208 13.00 -2.75 -4.95
N ILE A 209 13.08 -2.94 -6.28
CA ILE A 209 13.91 -4.01 -6.86
C ILE A 209 15.39 -3.59 -6.74
N PRO A 210 16.26 -4.36 -6.07
CA PRO A 210 17.68 -4.03 -6.04
C PRO A 210 18.25 -4.02 -7.46
N GLU A 211 18.79 -2.89 -7.89
CA GLU A 211 19.37 -2.80 -9.23
C GLU A 211 20.58 -3.74 -9.39
N PRO A 212 20.78 -4.37 -10.56
CA PRO A 212 21.95 -5.20 -10.83
C PRO A 212 23.29 -4.48 -10.58
N ALA A 213 23.33 -3.17 -10.83
CA ALA A 213 24.50 -2.34 -10.56
C ALA A 213 24.78 -2.19 -9.06
N THR A 214 23.75 -2.01 -8.23
CA THR A 214 23.85 -1.96 -6.77
C THR A 214 24.38 -3.26 -6.21
N LEU A 215 23.90 -4.40 -6.73
CA LEU A 215 24.41 -5.72 -6.36
C LEU A 215 25.87 -5.92 -6.81
N ALA A 216 26.24 -5.45 -8.00
CA ALA A 216 27.62 -5.51 -8.49
C ALA A 216 28.57 -4.67 -7.64
N VAL A 217 28.16 -3.45 -7.24
CA VAL A 217 28.95 -2.58 -6.35
C VAL A 217 29.10 -3.20 -4.96
N LEU A 218 28.02 -3.76 -4.38
CA LEU A 218 28.09 -4.52 -3.14
C LEU A 218 29.06 -5.70 -3.24
N GLY A 219 29.00 -6.47 -4.34
CA GLY A 219 29.92 -7.58 -4.59
C GLY A 219 31.38 -7.13 -4.70
N LEU A 220 31.64 -6.03 -5.42
CA LEU A 220 32.98 -5.47 -5.56
C LEU A 220 33.51 -4.89 -4.24
N ALA A 221 32.66 -4.23 -3.45
CA ALA A 221 33.00 -3.71 -2.12
C ALA A 221 33.34 -4.86 -1.14
N ALA A 222 32.54 -5.92 -1.13
CA ALA A 222 32.81 -7.11 -0.33
C ALA A 222 34.13 -7.79 -0.73
N ALA A 223 34.39 -7.93 -2.03
CA ALA A 223 35.65 -8.49 -2.54
C ALA A 223 36.87 -7.62 -2.19
N ALA A 224 36.74 -6.29 -2.23
CA ALA A 224 37.81 -5.37 -1.83
C ALA A 224 38.12 -5.47 -0.33
N ILE A 225 37.10 -5.57 0.54
CA ILE A 225 37.26 -5.76 1.99
C ILE A 225 37.92 -7.12 2.29
N ALA A 226 37.48 -8.18 1.64
CA ALA A 226 38.07 -9.51 1.80
C ALA A 226 39.55 -9.55 1.37
N ARG A 227 39.91 -8.85 0.29
CA ARG A 227 41.30 -8.73 -0.16
C ARG A 227 42.17 -7.91 0.79
N ARG A 228 41.59 -6.92 1.48
CA ARG A 228 42.29 -6.11 2.49
C ARG A 228 42.58 -6.89 3.77
N LYS A 229 41.74 -7.85 4.16
CA LYS A 229 41.96 -8.72 5.34
C LYS A 229 42.98 -9.84 5.12
N ARG A 230 43.33 -10.16 3.87
CA ARG A 230 44.32 -11.22 3.52
C ARG A 230 45.74 -10.68 3.32
N LYS A 231 45.94 -9.38 3.43
CA LYS A 231 47.27 -8.73 3.47
C LYS A 231 47.54 -8.25 4.88
#